data_AF-A0A519TJT2-F1
#
_entry.id   AF-A0A519TJT2-F1
#
_cell.length_a   1.000
_cell.length_b   1.000
_cell.length_c   1.000
_cell.angle_alpha   90.00
_cell.angle_beta   90.00
_cell.angle_gamma   90.00
#
_symmetry.space_group_name_H-M   'P 1'
#
loop_
_entity.id
_entity.type
_entity.pdbx_description
1 polymer ?
#
loop_
_entity_poly.entity_id
_entity_poly.type
_entity_poly.pdbx_seq_one_letter_code
_entity_poly.pdbx_strand_id
1 'polypeptide(L)'
;VEGDAGAPLEIAETAILAEIYPKIKHLLAPKGIKAIEEQGTSVVDVDGDLTTPCVDGHKECAYVTFEGGITKCAIEKAYGQGLVDWKKPISCHLYPIRITKYPEFEVLNYDRWHICHDACSFGRELKVPVYQFLKDPLIRKYGLEWYTELEESVREL
;
A
#
# COMPACT_ATOMS: atom_id res chain seq x y z
N VAL A 1 11.80 3.06 -8.49
CA VAL A 1 10.95 3.54 -7.38
C VAL A 1 11.90 3.88 -6.26
N GLU A 2 12.15 5.16 -6.07
CA GLU A 2 12.88 5.67 -4.90
C GLU A 2 11.82 5.98 -3.84
N GLY A 3 11.97 5.41 -2.65
CA GLY A 3 11.07 5.61 -1.53
C GLY A 3 11.92 5.74 -0.28
N ASP A 4 11.97 6.95 0.28
CA ASP A 4 12.75 7.25 1.49
C ASP A 4 12.28 6.44 2.71
N ALA A 5 11.04 5.93 2.67
CA ALA A 5 10.47 5.06 3.70
C ALA A 5 9.52 4.00 3.09
N GLY A 6 9.36 2.91 3.82
CA GLY A 6 8.44 1.83 3.49
C GLY A 6 6.97 2.25 3.56
N ALA A 7 6.08 1.35 3.16
CA ALA A 7 4.66 1.60 3.32
C ALA A 7 4.27 1.54 4.81
N PRO A 8 3.56 2.54 5.36
CA PRO A 8 3.07 2.50 6.73
C PRO A 8 2.19 1.28 6.98
N LEU A 9 2.28 0.68 8.16
CA LEU A 9 1.58 -0.54 8.53
C LEU A 9 0.71 -0.31 9.75
N GLU A 10 -0.45 -0.94 9.78
CA GLU A 10 -1.17 -1.14 11.02
C GLU A 10 -0.55 -2.30 11.80
N ILE A 11 -0.63 -2.26 13.14
CA ILE A 11 -0.06 -3.30 14.01
C ILE A 11 -0.54 -4.69 13.60
N ALA A 12 -1.83 -4.83 13.27
CA ALA A 12 -2.41 -6.10 12.82
C ALA A 12 -1.79 -6.61 11.50
N GLU A 13 -1.32 -5.73 10.62
CA GLU A 13 -0.72 -6.10 9.34
C GLU A 13 0.68 -6.69 9.53
N THR A 14 1.40 -6.33 10.59
CA THR A 14 2.74 -6.90 10.89
C THR A 14 2.69 -8.41 11.11
N ALA A 15 1.66 -8.90 11.83
CA ALA A 15 1.46 -10.33 12.07
C ALA A 15 1.12 -11.07 10.77
N ILE A 16 0.29 -10.45 9.91
CA ILE A 16 -0.07 -11.01 8.60
C ILE A 16 1.17 -11.11 7.71
N LEU A 17 2.02 -10.07 7.67
CA LEU A 17 3.26 -10.07 6.90
C LEU A 17 4.21 -11.19 7.33
N ALA A 18 4.33 -11.44 8.65
CA ALA A 18 5.10 -12.55 9.18
C ALA A 18 4.53 -13.91 8.76
N GLU A 19 3.20 -14.06 8.79
CA GLU A 19 2.52 -15.32 8.41
C GLU A 19 2.66 -15.64 6.92
N ILE A 20 2.52 -14.63 6.05
CA ILE A 20 2.52 -14.84 4.60
C ILE A 20 3.93 -14.94 4.02
N TYR A 21 4.94 -14.36 4.67
CA TYR A 21 6.29 -14.27 4.13
C TYR A 21 6.84 -15.63 3.65
N PRO A 22 6.78 -16.73 4.42
CA PRO A 22 7.24 -18.04 3.96
C PRO A 22 6.51 -18.53 2.70
N LYS A 23 5.23 -18.20 2.55
CA LYS A 23 4.38 -18.58 1.41
C LYS A 23 4.77 -17.82 0.14
N ILE A 24 5.18 -16.55 0.27
CA ILE A 24 5.45 -15.67 -0.88
C ILE A 24 6.93 -15.46 -1.17
N LYS A 25 7.84 -15.95 -0.31
CA LYS A 25 9.30 -15.72 -0.42
C LYS A 25 9.85 -15.98 -1.83
N HIS A 26 9.38 -17.03 -2.49
CA HIS A 26 9.81 -17.43 -3.82
C HIS A 26 9.41 -16.45 -4.95
N LEU A 27 8.49 -15.53 -4.68
CA LEU A 27 8.06 -14.48 -5.62
C LEU A 27 8.87 -13.19 -5.50
N LEU A 28 9.62 -13.03 -4.41
CA LEU A 28 10.36 -11.82 -4.09
C LEU A 28 11.68 -11.73 -4.85
N ALA A 29 12.11 -10.49 -5.14
CA ALA A 29 13.45 -10.27 -5.64
C ALA A 29 14.51 -10.68 -4.60
N PRO A 30 15.68 -11.21 -4.99
CA PRO A 30 16.73 -11.62 -4.03
C PRO A 30 17.13 -10.52 -3.04
N LYS A 31 17.17 -9.26 -3.49
CA LYS A 31 17.46 -8.10 -2.61
C LYS A 31 16.36 -7.87 -1.57
N GLY A 32 15.10 -8.08 -1.95
CA GLY A 32 13.95 -7.97 -1.04
C GLY A 32 13.94 -9.08 0.01
N ILE A 33 14.25 -10.32 -0.41
CA ILE A 33 14.45 -11.45 0.52
C ILE A 33 15.52 -11.10 1.54
N LYS A 34 16.69 -10.63 1.08
CA LYS A 34 17.80 -10.23 1.94
C LYS A 34 17.37 -9.15 2.94
N ALA A 35 16.70 -8.10 2.47
CA ALA A 35 16.22 -7.01 3.34
C ALA A 35 15.25 -7.52 4.42
N ILE A 36 14.31 -8.41 4.07
CA ILE A 36 13.37 -8.99 5.04
C ILE A 36 14.08 -9.92 6.05
N GLU A 37 15.09 -10.68 5.62
CA GLU A 37 15.85 -11.55 6.53
C GLU A 37 16.75 -10.77 7.48
N GLU A 38 17.29 -9.62 7.05
CA GLU A 38 18.14 -8.76 7.87
C GLU A 38 17.35 -7.86 8.82
N GLN A 39 16.22 -7.32 8.36
CA GLN A 39 15.46 -6.28 9.08
C GLN A 39 14.18 -6.82 9.74
N GLY A 40 13.66 -7.95 9.26
CA GLY A 40 12.33 -8.48 9.62
C GLY A 40 11.27 -8.19 8.54
N THR A 41 10.09 -8.78 8.70
CA THR A 41 8.95 -8.58 7.77
C THR A 41 8.29 -7.20 7.88
N SER A 42 8.61 -6.47 8.96
CA SER A 42 8.19 -5.10 9.23
C SER A 42 9.25 -4.44 10.10
N VAL A 43 9.43 -3.13 9.96
CA VAL A 43 10.40 -2.33 10.71
C VAL A 43 9.71 -1.16 11.38
N VAL A 44 10.34 -0.62 12.43
CA VAL A 44 10.02 0.72 12.93
C VAL A 44 11.01 1.67 12.28
N ASP A 45 10.52 2.69 11.58
CA ASP A 45 11.38 3.68 10.92
C ASP A 45 11.94 4.72 11.91
N VAL A 46 12.66 5.71 11.38
CA VAL A 46 13.32 6.76 12.17
C VAL A 46 12.33 7.68 12.89
N ASP A 47 11.10 7.78 12.40
CA ASP A 47 10.03 8.59 12.98
C ASP A 47 9.21 7.81 14.02
N GLY A 48 9.51 6.52 14.20
CA GLY A 48 8.83 5.63 15.12
C GLY A 48 7.61 4.93 14.53
N ASP A 49 7.39 5.05 13.23
CA ASP A 49 6.25 4.46 12.53
C ASP A 49 6.55 3.03 12.07
N LEU A 50 5.55 2.15 12.17
CA LEU A 50 5.64 0.80 11.62
C LEU A 50 5.54 0.85 10.10
N THR A 51 6.52 0.30 9.40
CA THR A 51 6.58 0.28 7.94
C THR A 51 7.05 -1.06 7.38
N THR A 52 6.82 -1.28 6.09
CA THR A 52 7.48 -2.38 5.36
C THR A 52 8.98 -2.11 5.22
N PRO A 53 9.87 -3.11 5.32
CA PRO A 53 11.29 -2.92 5.04
C PRO A 53 11.54 -2.43 3.61
N CYS A 54 12.56 -1.59 3.45
CA CYS A 54 13.08 -1.16 2.16
C CYS A 54 14.45 -1.80 1.88
N VAL A 55 14.71 -2.08 0.61
CA VAL A 55 16.02 -2.54 0.14
C VAL A 55 17.06 -1.47 0.44
N ASP A 56 18.18 -1.86 1.05
CA ASP A 56 19.24 -0.96 1.54
C ASP A 56 18.73 0.18 2.45
N GLY A 57 17.52 0.06 3.01
CA GLY A 57 16.89 1.02 3.92
C GLY A 57 16.21 2.24 3.27
N HIS A 58 16.42 2.49 1.97
CA HIS A 58 15.96 3.75 1.31
C HIS A 58 15.56 3.58 -0.17
N LYS A 59 15.49 2.34 -0.68
CA LYS A 59 15.20 2.07 -2.09
C LYS A 59 13.77 1.53 -2.27
N GLU A 60 13.60 0.52 -3.11
CA GLU A 60 12.32 -0.12 -3.29
C GLU A 60 11.87 -0.88 -2.02
N CYS A 61 10.56 -0.99 -1.83
CA CYS A 61 9.98 -1.87 -0.82
C CYS A 61 10.47 -3.32 -1.03
N ALA A 62 10.83 -4.01 0.04
CA ALA A 62 11.35 -5.38 -0.02
C ALA A 62 10.34 -6.40 -0.58
N TYR A 63 9.06 -6.06 -0.61
CA TYR A 63 7.98 -6.86 -1.19
C TYR A 63 7.80 -6.68 -2.71
N VAL A 64 8.68 -5.91 -3.37
CA VAL A 64 8.65 -5.71 -4.82
C VAL A 64 9.21 -6.92 -5.56
N THR A 65 8.58 -7.22 -6.69
CA THR A 65 9.08 -8.16 -7.70
C THR A 65 9.10 -7.46 -9.07
N PHE A 66 9.99 -7.91 -9.95
CA PHE A 66 10.18 -7.33 -11.27
C PHE A 66 9.75 -8.32 -12.35
N GLU A 67 8.81 -7.92 -13.20
CA GLU A 67 8.28 -8.74 -14.29
C GLU A 67 8.17 -7.91 -15.55
N GLY A 68 8.77 -8.35 -16.66
CA GLY A 68 8.59 -7.67 -17.95
C GLY A 68 9.00 -6.19 -17.96
N GLY A 69 9.96 -5.80 -17.13
CA GLY A 69 10.41 -4.40 -17.00
C GLY A 69 9.53 -3.52 -16.12
N ILE A 70 8.46 -4.06 -15.52
CA ILE A 70 7.59 -3.34 -14.57
C ILE A 70 7.76 -3.88 -13.14
N THR A 71 7.64 -2.98 -12.18
CA THR A 71 7.60 -3.30 -10.75
C THR A 71 6.20 -3.72 -10.34
N LYS A 72 6.07 -4.83 -9.62
CA LYS A 72 4.81 -5.30 -9.03
C LYS A 72 4.99 -5.60 -7.55
N CYS A 73 3.89 -5.57 -6.79
CA CYS A 73 3.87 -6.07 -5.42
C CYS A 73 3.73 -7.60 -5.43
N ALA A 74 4.67 -8.32 -4.80
CA ALA A 74 4.63 -9.77 -4.73
C ALA A 74 3.46 -10.29 -3.87
N ILE A 75 3.02 -9.54 -2.87
CA ILE A 75 1.86 -9.88 -2.02
C ILE A 75 0.59 -9.87 -2.87
N GLU A 76 0.40 -8.81 -3.67
CA GLU A 76 -0.77 -8.69 -4.55
C GLU A 76 -0.78 -9.77 -5.64
N LYS A 77 0.40 -10.11 -6.17
CA LYS A 77 0.56 -11.25 -7.06
C LYS A 77 0.18 -12.57 -6.37
N ALA A 78 0.67 -12.81 -5.16
CA ALA A 78 0.37 -14.02 -4.40
C ALA A 78 -1.14 -14.15 -4.13
N TYR A 79 -1.81 -13.05 -3.79
CA TYR A 79 -3.26 -13.01 -3.65
C TYR A 79 -3.97 -13.35 -4.96
N GLY A 80 -3.57 -12.74 -6.07
CA GLY A 80 -4.14 -13.05 -7.40
C GLY A 80 -3.92 -14.50 -7.84
N GLN A 81 -2.92 -15.19 -7.27
CA GLN A 81 -2.63 -16.61 -7.49
C GLN A 81 -3.30 -17.54 -6.47
N GLY A 82 -4.02 -17.00 -5.47
CA GLY A 82 -4.65 -17.79 -4.40
C GLY A 82 -3.65 -18.41 -3.41
N LEU A 83 -2.41 -17.91 -3.35
CA LEU A 83 -1.39 -18.37 -2.40
C LEU A 83 -1.61 -17.82 -0.99
N VAL A 84 -2.27 -16.65 -0.90
CA VAL A 84 -2.59 -15.95 0.34
C VAL A 84 -3.94 -15.26 0.21
N ASP A 85 -4.67 -15.12 1.32
CA ASP A 85 -5.99 -14.47 1.35
C ASP A 85 -5.91 -12.96 1.64
N TRP A 86 -4.70 -12.38 1.62
CA TRP A 86 -4.45 -10.98 1.92
C TRP A 86 -3.75 -10.26 0.77
N LYS A 87 -4.37 -9.16 0.29
CA LYS A 87 -3.95 -8.43 -0.92
C LYS A 87 -2.62 -7.67 -0.78
N LYS A 88 -2.56 -6.75 0.18
CA LYS A 88 -1.45 -5.81 0.43
C LYS A 88 -1.78 -4.93 1.65
N PRO A 89 -0.79 -4.21 2.22
CA PRO A 89 -1.05 -3.22 3.25
C PRO A 89 -2.10 -2.20 2.83
N ILE A 90 -2.93 -1.76 3.79
CA ILE A 90 -4.02 -0.82 3.52
C ILE A 90 -3.50 0.53 3.04
N SER A 91 -2.35 0.97 3.55
CA SER A 91 -1.67 2.20 3.12
C SER A 91 -1.23 2.14 1.64
N CYS A 92 -0.70 1.01 1.19
CA CYS A 92 -0.38 0.78 -0.22
C CYS A 92 -1.64 0.75 -1.09
N HIS A 93 -2.72 0.15 -0.58
CA HIS A 93 -3.94 -0.01 -1.35
C HIS A 93 -4.70 1.30 -1.50
N LEU A 94 -4.62 2.19 -0.51
CA LEU A 94 -5.27 3.50 -0.51
C LEU A 94 -4.48 4.56 -1.29
N TYR A 95 -3.22 4.34 -1.64
CA TYR A 95 -2.44 5.33 -2.38
C TYR A 95 -3.16 5.74 -3.69
N PRO A 96 -3.34 7.04 -3.97
CA PRO A 96 -2.63 8.20 -3.43
C PRO A 96 -3.22 8.84 -2.16
N ILE A 97 -4.18 8.23 -1.47
CA ILE A 97 -4.68 8.71 -0.18
C ILE A 97 -3.79 8.19 0.96
N ARG A 98 -3.35 9.11 1.81
CA ARG A 98 -2.64 8.86 3.07
C ARG A 98 -3.57 9.17 4.24
N ILE A 99 -3.44 8.42 5.33
CA ILE A 99 -4.28 8.61 6.51
C ILE A 99 -3.46 9.20 7.64
N THR A 100 -3.95 10.29 8.22
CA THR A 100 -3.46 10.84 9.48
C THR A 100 -4.47 10.52 10.57
N LYS A 101 -4.04 9.80 11.61
CA LYS A 101 -4.91 9.38 12.72
C LYS A 101 -4.94 10.46 13.80
N TYR A 102 -6.14 10.88 14.19
CA TYR A 102 -6.40 11.68 15.38
C TYR A 102 -7.16 10.83 16.41
N PRO A 103 -7.20 11.23 17.69
CA PRO A 103 -7.87 10.44 18.72
C PRO A 103 -9.35 10.12 18.43
N GLU A 104 -10.05 11.00 17.73
CA GLU A 104 -11.50 10.91 17.49
C GLU A 104 -11.87 10.67 16.02
N PHE A 105 -10.95 10.88 15.07
CA PHE A 105 -11.23 10.76 13.64
C PHE A 105 -9.94 10.50 12.83
N GLU A 106 -10.11 10.10 11.58
CA GLU A 106 -9.02 9.98 10.62
C GLU A 106 -9.18 11.03 9.52
N VAL A 107 -8.06 11.62 9.09
CA VAL A 107 -8.02 12.55 7.96
C VAL A 107 -7.42 11.83 6.76
N LEU A 108 -8.18 11.83 5.66
CA LEU A 108 -7.81 11.27 4.36
C LEU A 108 -7.16 12.36 3.51
N ASN A 109 -5.83 12.34 3.42
CA ASN A 109 -5.03 13.32 2.69
C ASN A 109 -4.68 12.80 1.30
N TYR A 110 -4.98 13.57 0.25
CA TYR A 110 -4.52 13.27 -1.10
C TYR A 110 -3.05 13.67 -1.26
N ASP A 111 -2.18 12.66 -1.36
CA ASP A 111 -0.74 12.83 -1.49
C ASP A 111 -0.37 13.21 -2.94
N ARG A 112 0.27 14.36 -3.09
CA ARG A 112 0.66 14.93 -4.40
C ARG A 112 2.17 14.91 -4.53
N TRP A 113 2.70 13.91 -5.23
CA TRP A 113 4.11 13.85 -5.58
C TRP A 113 4.38 14.42 -6.98
N HIS A 114 5.48 15.16 -7.11
CA HIS A 114 5.89 15.76 -8.39
C HIS A 114 6.16 14.72 -9.49
N ILE A 115 6.56 13.49 -9.12
CA ILE A 115 6.78 12.37 -10.05
C ILE A 115 5.47 11.74 -10.55
N CYS A 116 4.32 12.05 -9.95
CA CYS A 116 3.03 11.51 -10.35
C CYS A 116 2.40 12.26 -11.53
N HIS A 117 3.13 13.16 -12.18
CA HIS A 117 2.60 13.97 -13.29
C HIS A 117 1.96 13.12 -14.39
N ASP A 118 2.58 12.00 -14.78
CA ASP A 118 2.10 11.15 -15.86
C ASP A 118 0.87 10.32 -15.45
N ALA A 119 0.89 9.75 -14.23
CA ALA A 119 -0.25 9.04 -13.66
C ALA A 119 -1.46 9.97 -13.42
N CYS A 120 -1.21 11.22 -13.00
CA CYS A 120 -2.24 12.23 -12.85
C CYS A 120 -2.76 12.73 -14.20
N SER A 121 -1.92 12.77 -15.24
CA SER A 121 -2.35 13.13 -16.60
C SER A 121 -3.29 12.05 -17.15
N PHE A 122 -2.95 10.78 -16.99
CA PHE A 122 -3.81 9.66 -17.38
C PHE A 122 -5.12 9.62 -16.56
N GLY A 123 -5.07 9.86 -15.25
CA GLY A 123 -6.26 9.95 -14.40
C GLY A 123 -7.19 11.12 -14.79
N ARG A 124 -6.61 12.28 -15.18
CA ARG A 124 -7.38 13.43 -15.70
C ARG A 124 -8.09 13.09 -17.01
N GLU A 125 -7.49 12.30 -17.88
CA GLU A 125 -8.12 11.84 -19.12
C GLU A 125 -9.29 10.88 -18.87
N LEU A 126 -9.15 9.99 -17.88
CA LEU A 126 -10.19 9.04 -17.50
C LEU A 126 -11.37 9.69 -16.75
N LYS A 127 -11.20 10.90 -16.21
CA LYS A 127 -12.22 11.66 -15.44
C LYS A 127 -12.85 10.88 -14.28
N VAL A 128 -12.16 9.89 -13.73
CA VAL A 128 -12.65 9.11 -12.58
C VAL A 128 -12.21 9.82 -11.28
N PRO A 129 -13.15 10.22 -10.40
CA PRO A 129 -12.81 10.75 -9.09
C PRO A 129 -12.00 9.76 -8.25
N VAL A 130 -11.08 10.28 -7.44
CA VAL A 130 -10.16 9.47 -6.61
C VAL A 130 -10.92 8.51 -5.69
N TYR A 131 -12.03 8.94 -5.08
CA TYR A 131 -12.84 8.08 -4.20
C TYR A 131 -13.52 6.91 -4.96
N GLN A 132 -13.79 7.06 -6.25
CA GLN A 132 -14.32 5.98 -7.08
C GLN A 132 -13.21 5.00 -7.47
N PHE A 133 -12.03 5.53 -7.83
CA PHE A 133 -10.85 4.70 -8.08
C PHE A 133 -10.45 3.88 -6.85
N LEU A 134 -10.58 4.45 -5.66
CA LEU A 134 -10.27 3.82 -4.38
C LEU A 134 -11.47 3.12 -3.73
N LYS A 135 -12.51 2.76 -4.48
CA LYS A 135 -13.70 2.08 -3.95
C LYS A 135 -13.36 0.86 -3.11
N ASP A 136 -12.64 -0.09 -3.69
CA ASP A 136 -12.24 -1.34 -3.03
C ASP A 136 -11.43 -1.12 -1.74
N PRO A 137 -10.33 -0.33 -1.74
CA PRO A 137 -9.58 -0.07 -0.51
C PRO A 137 -10.37 0.71 0.54
N LEU A 138 -11.23 1.66 0.14
CA LEU A 138 -12.06 2.42 1.09
C LEU A 138 -13.10 1.51 1.75
N ILE A 139 -13.79 0.67 0.99
CA ILE A 139 -14.73 -0.32 1.53
C ILE A 139 -14.00 -1.31 2.45
N ARG A 140 -12.80 -1.75 2.06
CA ARG A 140 -12.00 -2.66 2.90
C ARG A 140 -11.64 -2.04 4.26
N LYS A 141 -11.38 -0.74 4.32
CA LYS A 141 -10.98 -0.06 5.56
C LYS A 141 -12.18 0.39 6.41
N TYR A 142 -13.16 1.04 5.80
CA TYR A 142 -14.24 1.71 6.49
C TYR A 142 -15.60 1.01 6.38
N GLY A 143 -15.70 -0.03 5.55
CA GLY A 143 -16.94 -0.75 5.30
C GLY A 143 -17.77 -0.17 4.16
N LEU A 144 -18.77 -0.95 3.74
CA LEU A 144 -19.65 -0.59 2.62
C LEU A 144 -20.58 0.57 2.98
N GLU A 145 -21.08 0.61 4.22
CA GLU A 145 -22.00 1.65 4.71
C GLU A 145 -21.33 3.02 4.63
N TRP A 146 -20.13 3.16 5.21
CA TRP A 146 -19.32 4.38 5.15
C TRP A 146 -19.04 4.84 3.72
N TYR A 147 -18.70 3.89 2.83
CA TYR A 147 -18.43 4.24 1.43
C TYR A 147 -19.69 4.76 0.72
N THR A 148 -20.86 4.21 1.05
CA THR A 148 -22.13 4.65 0.48
C THR A 148 -22.46 6.07 0.96
N GLU A 149 -22.26 6.37 2.24
CA GLU A 149 -22.43 7.73 2.79
C GLU A 149 -21.49 8.75 2.13
N LEU A 150 -20.24 8.35 1.84
CA LEU A 150 -19.30 9.17 1.09
C LEU A 150 -19.80 9.44 -0.34
N GLU A 151 -20.28 8.42 -1.05
CA GLU A 151 -20.83 8.59 -2.39
C GLU A 151 -22.04 9.54 -2.41
N GLU A 152 -22.90 9.46 -1.41
CA GLU A 152 -24.08 10.32 -1.27
C GLU A 152 -23.67 11.78 -0.98
N SER A 153 -22.79 11.98 0.00
CA SER A 153 -22.28 13.30 0.37
C SER A 153 -21.63 14.03 -0.81
N VAL A 154 -20.93 13.30 -1.68
CA VAL A 154 -20.30 13.89 -2.87
C VAL A 154 -21.30 14.21 -3.98
N ARG A 155 -22.43 13.48 -4.08
CA ARG A 155 -23.50 13.80 -5.06
C ARG A 155 -24.29 15.05 -4.70
N GLU A 156 -24.32 15.40 -3.42
CA GLU A 156 -25.01 16.59 -2.90
C GLU A 156 -24.17 17.88 -3.02
N LEU A 157 -22.88 17.77 -3.37
CA LEU A 157 -21.95 18.89 -3.63
C LEU A 157 -22.02 19.38 -5.07
#